data_AF-A0A2U9PCP9-F1
#
_entry.id   AF-A0A2U9PCP9-F1
#
_cell.length_a   1.000
_cell.length_b   1.000
_cell.length_c   1.000
_cell.angle_alpha   90.00
_cell.angle_beta   90.00
_cell.angle_gamma   90.00
#
_symmetry.space_group_name_H-M   'P 1'
#
loop_
_entity.id
_entity.type
_entity.pdbx_description
1 polymer ?
#
loop_
_entity_poly.entity_id
_entity_poly.type
_entity_poly.pdbx_seq_one_letter_code
_entity_poly.pdbx_strand_id
1 'polypeptide(L)'
;MPLSAPPSSYTAAIERYPTGAGIAESAARIYRISQTTWGWMLAGEAAPTKPARRGAKPPVFPVSAIDDPALPEVLAVLTAARADEMDADTVNRELSIARTL
;
A
#
# COMPACT_ATOMS: atom_id res chain seq x y z
N MET A 1 -11.01 -25.98 -6.79
CA MET A 1 -9.84 -25.26 -6.22
C MET A 1 -10.25 -24.80 -4.83
N PRO A 2 -9.59 -25.22 -3.74
CA PRO A 2 -9.87 -24.59 -2.45
C PRO A 2 -9.49 -23.11 -2.57
N LEU A 3 -10.41 -22.21 -2.20
CA LEU A 3 -10.09 -20.79 -2.06
C LEU A 3 -8.97 -20.69 -1.03
N SER A 4 -7.76 -20.38 -1.48
CA SER A 4 -6.61 -20.22 -0.59
C SER A 4 -6.98 -19.25 0.54
N ALA A 5 -6.63 -19.60 1.78
CA ALA A 5 -6.99 -18.84 2.99
C ALA A 5 -6.67 -17.34 2.82
N PRO A 6 -7.51 -16.42 3.32
CA PRO A 6 -7.28 -14.99 3.15
C PRO A 6 -5.91 -14.58 3.73
N PRO A 7 -5.24 -13.60 3.10
CA PRO A 7 -3.94 -13.13 3.59
C PRO A 7 -4.08 -12.58 5.01
N SER A 8 -3.20 -12.96 5.93
CA SER A 8 -3.23 -12.50 7.33
C SER A 8 -2.51 -11.17 7.54
N SER A 9 -1.63 -10.78 6.63
CA SER A 9 -0.87 -9.53 6.69
C SER A 9 -1.12 -8.66 5.46
N TYR A 10 -0.97 -7.36 5.64
CA TYR A 10 -1.09 -6.38 4.57
C TYR A 10 -0.10 -6.65 3.43
N THR A 11 1.16 -6.97 3.73
CA THR A 11 2.17 -7.31 2.70
C THR A 11 1.78 -8.56 1.90
N ALA A 12 1.23 -9.59 2.55
CA ALA A 12 0.73 -10.77 1.85
C ALA A 12 -0.50 -10.46 0.99
N ALA A 13 -1.35 -9.52 1.42
CA ALA A 13 -2.48 -9.05 0.63
C ALA A 13 -2.02 -8.30 -0.64
N ILE A 14 -1.04 -7.41 -0.52
CA ILE A 14 -0.42 -6.69 -1.65
C ILE A 14 0.15 -7.65 -2.70
N GLU A 15 0.85 -8.71 -2.27
CA GLU A 15 1.46 -9.64 -3.22
C GLU A 15 0.42 -10.51 -3.94
N ARG A 16 -0.69 -10.83 -3.26
CA ARG A 16 -1.74 -11.69 -3.81
C ARG A 16 -2.75 -10.92 -4.67
N TYR A 17 -3.01 -9.67 -4.34
CA TYR A 17 -4.07 -8.88 -4.97
C TYR A 17 -3.93 -8.76 -6.50
N PRO A 18 -2.77 -8.40 -7.08
CA PRO A 18 -2.66 -8.24 -8.53
C PRO A 18 -3.01 -9.50 -9.31
N THR A 19 -2.59 -10.66 -8.82
CA THR A 19 -2.93 -11.96 -9.44
C THR A 19 -4.41 -12.29 -9.28
N GLY A 20 -4.99 -12.07 -8.09
CA GLY A 20 -6.41 -12.31 -7.85
C GLY A 20 -7.34 -11.40 -8.66
N ALA A 21 -6.91 -10.17 -8.92
CA ALA A 21 -7.67 -9.16 -9.66
C ALA A 21 -7.45 -9.19 -11.18
N GLY A 22 -6.60 -10.11 -11.69
CA GLY A 22 -6.30 -10.21 -13.13
C GLY A 22 -5.51 -9.02 -13.69
N ILE A 23 -4.77 -8.31 -12.83
CA ILE A 23 -3.96 -7.15 -13.22
C ILE A 23 -2.74 -7.64 -13.99
N ALA A 24 -2.50 -7.08 -15.18
CA ALA A 24 -1.32 -7.39 -15.97
C ALA A 24 -0.02 -7.08 -15.21
N GLU A 25 1.02 -7.87 -15.38
CA GLU A 25 2.28 -7.75 -14.62
C GLU A 25 2.89 -6.34 -14.69
N SER A 26 2.76 -5.67 -15.86
CA SER A 26 3.21 -4.29 -16.05
C SER A 26 2.51 -3.28 -15.14
N ALA A 27 1.22 -3.49 -14.86
CA ALA A 27 0.44 -2.68 -13.91
C ALA A 27 0.62 -3.16 -12.47
N ALA A 28 0.78 -4.48 -12.25
CA ALA A 28 0.98 -5.08 -10.93
C ALA A 28 2.18 -4.47 -10.19
N ARG A 29 3.27 -4.17 -10.92
CA ARG A 29 4.42 -3.46 -10.35
C ARG A 29 4.05 -2.10 -9.76
N ILE A 30 3.22 -1.31 -10.46
CA ILE A 30 2.80 0.01 -9.99
C ILE A 30 1.90 -0.14 -8.76
N TYR A 31 1.00 -1.13 -8.78
CA TYR A 31 0.15 -1.47 -7.63
C TYR A 31 0.97 -1.82 -6.39
N ARG A 32 1.93 -2.75 -6.53
CA ARG A 32 2.83 -3.14 -5.43
C ARG A 32 3.62 -1.96 -4.89
N ILE A 33 4.16 -1.08 -5.75
CA ILE A 33 4.92 0.10 -5.31
C ILE A 33 4.02 1.04 -4.50
N SER A 34 2.87 1.44 -5.05
CA SER A 34 1.97 2.36 -4.37
C SER A 34 1.46 1.78 -3.05
N GLN A 35 0.99 0.53 -3.03
CA GLN A 35 0.49 -0.09 -1.81
C GLN A 35 1.60 -0.30 -0.77
N THR A 36 2.82 -0.64 -1.19
CA THR A 36 3.96 -0.73 -0.27
C THR A 36 4.28 0.63 0.34
N THR A 37 4.31 1.71 -0.46
CA THR A 37 4.51 3.09 0.03
C THR A 37 3.49 3.46 1.11
N TRP A 38 2.20 3.20 0.86
CA TRP A 38 1.15 3.41 1.87
C TRP A 38 1.31 2.49 3.08
N GLY A 39 1.75 1.26 2.90
CA GLY A 39 2.04 0.32 3.99
C GLY A 39 3.09 0.85 4.98
N TRP A 40 4.14 1.52 4.49
CA TRP A 40 5.10 2.20 5.38
C TRP A 40 4.42 3.27 6.23
N MET A 41 3.67 4.16 5.60
CA MET A 41 3.04 5.29 6.27
C MET A 41 1.96 4.84 7.27
N LEU A 42 1.17 3.81 6.93
CA LEU A 42 0.18 3.21 7.83
C LEU A 42 0.81 2.53 9.04
N ALA A 43 2.03 2.01 8.90
CA ALA A 43 2.81 1.49 10.03
C ALA A 43 3.48 2.60 10.86
N GLY A 44 3.29 3.88 10.52
CA GLY A 44 3.93 5.01 11.17
C GLY A 44 5.38 5.23 10.75
N GLU A 45 5.82 4.62 9.65
CA GLU A 45 7.18 4.71 9.13
C GLU A 45 7.23 5.53 7.82
N ALA A 46 8.31 6.27 7.61
CA ALA A 46 8.52 6.98 6.36
C ALA A 46 8.83 5.99 5.22
N ALA A 47 8.18 6.14 4.06
CA ALA A 47 8.47 5.30 2.92
C ALA A 47 9.92 5.55 2.42
N PRO A 48 10.74 4.51 2.21
CA PRO A 48 12.13 4.67 1.83
C PRO A 48 12.29 5.35 0.46
N THR A 49 13.13 6.39 0.40
CA THR A 49 13.44 7.13 -0.82
C THR A 49 14.87 6.84 -1.33
N LYS A 50 15.07 6.96 -2.65
CA LYS A 50 16.39 6.84 -3.33
C LYS A 50 17.20 5.59 -2.87
N PRO A 51 18.49 5.62 -2.45
CA PRO A 51 19.26 4.39 -2.24
C PRO A 51 18.74 3.54 -1.07
N ALA A 52 18.02 4.14 -0.11
CA ALA A 52 17.43 3.43 1.02
C ALA A 52 16.37 2.39 0.61
N ARG A 53 15.87 2.44 -0.64
CA ARG A 53 14.97 1.41 -1.19
C ARG A 53 15.65 0.04 -1.29
N ARG A 54 16.97 0.00 -1.51
CA ARG A 54 17.68 -1.27 -1.68
C ARG A 54 17.78 -1.98 -0.34
N GLY A 55 17.08 -3.11 -0.20
CA GLY A 55 17.09 -3.95 0.99
C GLY A 55 16.08 -3.54 2.07
N ALA A 56 15.31 -2.46 1.85
CA ALA A 56 14.20 -2.12 2.71
C ALA A 56 13.16 -3.25 2.68
N LYS A 57 12.76 -3.71 3.86
CA LYS A 57 11.71 -4.71 4.03
C LYS A 57 10.44 -3.98 4.43
N PRO A 58 9.35 -4.06 3.66
CA PRO A 58 8.09 -3.45 4.03
C PRO A 58 7.65 -3.88 5.44
N PRO A 59 7.06 -2.97 6.23
CA PRO A 59 6.51 -3.32 7.52
C PRO A 59 5.39 -4.36 7.35
N VAL A 60 5.32 -5.29 8.30
CA VAL A 60 4.33 -6.36 8.35
C VAL A 60 3.36 -6.04 9.47
N PHE A 61 2.12 -5.78 9.12
CA PHE A 61 1.02 -5.58 10.07
C PHE A 61 -0.21 -6.39 9.64
N PRO A 62 -1.14 -6.68 10.57
CA PRO A 62 -2.34 -7.45 10.26
C PRO A 62 -3.15 -6.79 9.14
N VAL A 63 -3.66 -7.57 8.19
CA VAL A 63 -4.53 -7.01 7.14
C VAL A 63 -5.74 -6.29 7.74
N SER A 64 -6.23 -6.78 8.88
CA SER A 64 -7.38 -6.20 9.60
C SER A 64 -7.14 -4.77 10.11
N ALA A 65 -5.90 -4.27 10.10
CA ALA A 65 -5.64 -2.87 10.42
C ALA A 65 -6.23 -1.91 9.39
N ILE A 66 -6.50 -2.38 8.16
CA ILE A 66 -7.16 -1.56 7.13
C ILE A 66 -8.69 -1.58 7.26
N ASP A 67 -9.24 -2.37 8.19
CA ASP A 67 -10.66 -2.39 8.55
C ASP A 67 -10.96 -1.45 9.73
N ASP A 68 -9.96 -0.71 10.24
CA ASP A 68 -10.12 0.21 11.35
C ASP A 68 -11.06 1.38 10.97
N PRO A 69 -12.13 1.65 11.73
CA PRO A 69 -13.04 2.76 11.45
C PRO A 69 -12.38 4.14 11.48
N ALA A 70 -11.24 4.32 12.15
CA ALA A 70 -10.47 5.55 12.17
C ALA A 70 -9.54 5.70 10.95
N LEU A 71 -9.38 4.65 10.13
CA LEU A 71 -8.51 4.66 8.96
C LEU A 71 -8.77 5.85 8.00
N PRO A 72 -10.01 6.28 7.73
CA PRO A 72 -10.26 7.43 6.86
C PRO A 72 -9.59 8.73 7.36
N GLU A 73 -9.59 8.96 8.68
CA GLU A 73 -8.96 10.14 9.30
C GLU A 73 -7.43 10.04 9.21
N VAL A 74 -6.89 8.86 9.51
CA VAL A 74 -5.46 8.56 9.37
C VAL A 74 -5.00 8.76 7.93
N LEU A 75 -5.74 8.24 6.95
CA LEU A 75 -5.45 8.42 5.53
C LEU A 75 -5.48 9.89 5.13
N ALA A 76 -6.41 10.69 5.65
CA ALA A 76 -6.47 12.13 5.35
C ALA A 76 -5.21 12.85 5.83
N VAL A 77 -4.75 12.58 7.06
CA VAL A 77 -3.52 13.15 7.61
C VAL A 77 -2.30 12.72 6.80
N LEU A 78 -2.17 11.42 6.51
CA LEU A 78 -1.04 10.89 5.74
C LEU A 78 -1.05 11.43 4.30
N THR A 79 -2.22 11.63 3.71
CA THR A 79 -2.36 12.23 2.37
C THR A 79 -1.87 13.66 2.36
N ALA A 80 -2.26 14.48 3.35
CA ALA A 80 -1.79 15.86 3.45
C ALA A 80 -0.27 15.91 3.58
N ALA A 81 0.30 15.10 4.49
CA ALA A 81 1.75 15.01 4.65
C ALA A 81 2.46 14.55 3.36
N ARG A 82 1.89 13.60 2.63
CA ARG A 82 2.47 13.11 1.37
C ARG A 82 2.38 14.14 0.24
N ALA A 83 1.34 14.96 0.22
CA ALA A 83 1.17 16.05 -0.75
C ALA A 83 2.15 17.21 -0.52
N ASP A 84 2.70 17.37 0.69
CA ASP A 84 3.79 18.31 0.93
C ASP A 84 5.12 17.84 0.30
N GLU A 85 5.27 16.54 0.04
CA GLU A 85 6.50 15.94 -0.49
C GLU A 85 6.47 15.68 -2.01
N MET A 86 5.29 15.40 -2.58
CA MET A 86 5.11 14.96 -3.96
C MET A 86 4.04 15.79 -4.68
N ASP A 87 4.03 15.73 -6.01
CA ASP A 87 2.95 16.34 -6.78
C ASP A 87 1.59 15.66 -6.52
N ALA A 88 0.52 16.44 -6.61
CA ALA A 88 -0.83 15.99 -6.31
C ALA A 88 -1.31 14.85 -7.22
N ASP A 89 -0.85 14.79 -8.47
CA ASP A 89 -1.24 13.73 -9.41
C ASP A 89 -0.64 12.38 -9.00
N THR A 90 0.61 12.38 -8.53
CA THR A 90 1.27 11.22 -7.94
C THR A 90 0.50 10.74 -6.71
N VAL A 91 0.17 11.64 -5.77
CA VAL A 91 -0.56 11.26 -4.55
C VAL A 91 -1.95 10.72 -4.86
N ASN A 92 -2.69 11.35 -5.76
CA ASN A 92 -4.03 10.90 -6.19
C ASN A 92 -3.98 9.52 -6.87
N ARG A 93 -2.97 9.27 -7.68
CA ARG A 93 -2.76 7.96 -8.32
C ARG A 93 -2.43 6.89 -7.28
N GLU A 94 -1.53 7.18 -6.34
CA GLU A 94 -1.17 6.24 -5.27
C GLU A 94 -2.38 5.90 -4.39
N LEU A 95 -3.20 6.89 -4.02
CA LEU A 95 -4.44 6.70 -3.25
C LEU A 95 -5.47 5.86 -3.98
N SER A 96 -5.69 6.16 -5.27
CA SER A 96 -6.65 5.43 -6.10
C SER A 96 -6.30 3.95 -6.13
N ILE A 97 -5.01 3.62 -6.18
CA ILE A 97 -4.50 2.25 -6.14
C ILE A 97 -4.62 1.64 -4.73
N ALA A 98 -4.28 2.38 -3.68
CA ALA A 98 -4.30 1.87 -2.31
C ALA A 98 -5.69 1.45 -1.85
N ARG A 99 -6.74 2.13 -2.32
CA ARG A 99 -8.16 1.85 -2.01
C ARG A 99 -8.74 0.61 -2.70
N THR A 100 -7.98 -0.03 -3.59
CA THR A 100 -8.46 -1.20 -4.34
C THR A 100 -8.17 -2.52 -3.65
N LEU A 101 -7.42 -2.50 -2.54
CA LEU A 101 -7.00 -3.68 -1.79
C LEU A 101 -8.17 -4.35 -1.05
#